data_AF-A0A388PKA7-F1
#
_entry.id   AF-A0A388PKA7-F1
#
_cell.length_a   1.000
_cell.length_b   1.000
_cell.length_c   1.000
_cell.angle_alpha   90.00
_cell.angle_beta   90.00
_cell.angle_gamma   90.00
#
_symmetry.space_group_name_H-M   'P 1'
#
loop_
_entity.id
_entity.type
_entity.pdbx_description
1 polymer ?
#
loop_
_entity_poly.entity_id
_entity_poly.type
_entity_poly.pdbx_seq_one_letter_code
_entity_poly.pdbx_strand_id
1 'polypeptide(L)'
;MHRGFRYYDLILGAFVAVLLCSNLIGPAKVVMLDLPLLGPTEFGAGNLFFPLSYIFGDILTEVYGYALARRVIWAGFAAMLFATVMTWVVLTLPASPHEPFSAQLQPALLLCFGGGWRIALGSILAFCVGDFLNSYVLAKLKVRTRGRHAWLRFIGSTIVGQAVDSLIFYPLAFAGIWTGATLLKVMAANWAFKVLVEAVMTPVTYVVCERLKRAEGVDADDSATDFTPFSLKG
;
A
#
# COMPACT_ATOMS: atom_id res chain seq x y z
N MET A 1 -14.55 7.47 28.14
CA MET A 1 -15.41 6.57 27.34
C MET A 1 -15.04 6.72 25.88
N HIS A 2 -14.32 5.76 25.30
CA HIS A 2 -13.98 5.78 23.87
C HIS A 2 -15.25 5.53 23.06
N ARG A 3 -15.76 6.54 22.35
CA ARG A 3 -16.75 6.34 21.30
C ARG A 3 -16.07 5.51 20.20
N GLY A 4 -16.40 4.23 20.12
CA GLY A 4 -15.99 3.39 18.99
C GLY A 4 -16.54 3.98 17.69
N PHE A 5 -15.66 4.22 16.73
CA PHE A 5 -16.06 4.70 15.42
C PHE A 5 -16.90 3.65 14.70
N ARG A 6 -18.17 3.98 14.39
CA ARG A 6 -19.18 3.03 13.90
C ARG A 6 -18.82 2.31 12.58
N TYR A 7 -17.96 2.92 11.76
CA TYR A 7 -17.57 2.41 10.44
C TYR A 7 -16.09 2.07 10.33
N TYR A 8 -15.29 2.38 11.34
CA TYR A 8 -13.85 2.13 11.30
C TYR A 8 -13.55 0.65 11.12
N ASP A 9 -14.23 -0.22 11.87
CA ASP A 9 -14.03 -1.67 11.79
C ASP A 9 -14.46 -2.26 10.44
N LEU A 10 -15.51 -1.69 9.83
CA LEU A 10 -15.98 -2.10 8.50
C LEU A 10 -15.00 -1.68 7.41
N ILE A 11 -14.45 -0.47 7.49
CA ILE A 11 -13.45 0.04 6.55
C ILE A 11 -12.13 -0.71 6.72
N LEU A 12 -11.74 -1.01 7.96
CA LEU A 12 -10.60 -1.87 8.27
C LEU A 12 -10.78 -3.25 7.63
N GLY A 13 -11.93 -3.90 7.83
CA GLY A 13 -12.23 -5.20 7.22
C GLY A 13 -12.19 -5.16 5.69
N ALA A 14 -12.79 -4.12 5.09
CA ALA A 14 -12.77 -3.92 3.65
C ALA A 14 -11.35 -3.71 3.11
N PHE A 15 -10.54 -2.89 3.77
CA PHE A 15 -9.15 -2.66 3.40
C PHE A 15 -8.33 -3.96 3.45
N VAL A 16 -8.43 -4.73 4.55
CA VAL A 16 -7.71 -6.00 4.71
C VAL A 16 -8.16 -7.00 3.64
N ALA A 17 -9.46 -7.08 3.35
CA ALA A 17 -9.98 -7.97 2.31
C ALA A 17 -9.46 -7.59 0.91
N VAL A 18 -9.53 -6.31 0.53
CA VAL A 18 -9.02 -5.83 -0.76
C VAL A 18 -7.51 -6.04 -0.85
N LEU A 19 -6.77 -5.79 0.22
CA LEU A 19 -5.32 -6.01 0.26
C LEU A 19 -4.99 -7.50 0.04
N LEU A 20 -5.63 -8.41 0.76
CA LEU A 20 -5.41 -9.86 0.61
C LEU A 20 -5.80 -10.34 -0.79
N CYS A 21 -6.99 -9.99 -1.27
CA CYS A 21 -7.46 -10.40 -2.60
C CYS A 21 -6.54 -9.85 -3.70
N SER A 22 -6.13 -8.60 -3.62
CA SER A 22 -5.26 -7.98 -4.63
C SER A 22 -3.87 -8.63 -4.67
N ASN A 23 -3.32 -9.02 -3.51
CA ASN A 23 -2.00 -9.65 -3.43
C ASN A 23 -2.01 -11.16 -3.72
N LEU A 24 -3.11 -11.86 -3.47
CA LEU A 24 -3.22 -13.30 -3.75
C LEU A 24 -3.70 -13.60 -5.18
N ILE A 25 -4.55 -12.75 -5.77
CA ILE A 25 -5.17 -12.99 -7.08
C ILE A 25 -4.48 -12.17 -8.19
N GLY A 26 -4.10 -10.93 -7.88
CA GLY A 26 -3.69 -9.92 -8.84
C GLY A 26 -2.30 -10.06 -9.50
N PRO A 27 -1.23 -10.53 -8.81
CA PRO A 27 0.14 -10.38 -9.34
C PRO A 27 0.46 -11.29 -10.53
N ALA A 28 -0.21 -12.44 -10.63
CA ALA A 28 0.19 -13.50 -11.55
C ALA A 28 -0.28 -13.28 -13.00
N LYS A 29 -1.35 -12.50 -13.22
CA LYS A 29 -1.98 -12.39 -14.54
C LYS A 29 -1.67 -11.05 -15.20
N VAL A 30 -0.91 -11.10 -16.29
CA VAL A 30 -0.84 -10.00 -17.26
C VAL A 30 -2.04 -10.10 -18.20
N VAL A 31 -2.70 -8.98 -18.42
CA VAL A 31 -3.86 -8.85 -19.28
C VAL A 31 -3.59 -7.81 -20.35
N MET A 32 -4.17 -8.03 -21.52
CA MET A 32 -4.11 -7.14 -22.66
C MET A 32 -5.50 -6.52 -22.83
N LEU A 33 -5.60 -5.20 -22.75
CA LEU A 33 -6.81 -4.42 -23.03
C LEU A 33 -6.48 -3.48 -24.16
N ASP A 34 -7.46 -3.33 -25.05
CA ASP A 34 -7.43 -2.31 -26.07
C ASP A 34 -8.02 -1.03 -25.48
N LEU A 35 -7.15 -0.09 -25.12
CA LEU A 35 -7.56 1.19 -24.54
C LEU A 35 -7.86 2.18 -25.66
N PRO A 36 -9.00 2.90 -25.62
CA PRO A 36 -9.46 3.76 -26.72
C PRO A 36 -8.49 4.90 -27.11
N LEU A 37 -7.51 5.22 -26.26
CA LEU A 37 -6.50 6.27 -26.48
C LEU A 37 -5.06 5.76 -26.60
N LEU A 38 -4.78 4.52 -26.19
CA LEU A 38 -3.43 3.99 -26.06
C LEU A 38 -3.20 2.70 -26.88
N GLY A 39 -4.26 2.15 -27.48
CA GLY A 39 -4.22 0.90 -28.21
C GLY A 39 -4.01 -0.32 -27.31
N PRO A 40 -3.54 -1.45 -27.87
CA PRO A 40 -3.30 -2.68 -27.13
C PRO A 40 -2.22 -2.48 -26.08
N THR A 41 -2.63 -2.44 -24.81
CA THR A 41 -1.75 -2.15 -23.67
C THR A 41 -1.75 -3.35 -22.72
N GLU A 42 -0.57 -3.79 -22.33
CA GLU A 42 -0.38 -4.83 -21.31
C GLU A 42 -0.36 -4.21 -19.91
N PHE A 43 -1.13 -4.77 -18.98
CA PHE A 43 -1.13 -4.37 -17.57
C PHE A 43 -1.29 -5.60 -16.67
N GLY A 44 -0.77 -5.53 -15.46
CA GLY A 44 -1.03 -6.54 -14.45
C GLY A 44 -2.48 -6.43 -13.97
N ALA A 45 -3.22 -7.54 -13.92
CA ALA A 45 -4.61 -7.56 -13.46
C ALA A 45 -4.75 -7.04 -12.01
N GLY A 46 -3.72 -7.23 -11.18
CA GLY A 46 -3.64 -6.66 -9.83
C GLY A 46 -3.69 -5.13 -9.80
N ASN A 47 -3.19 -4.45 -10.83
CA ASN A 47 -3.20 -2.98 -10.90
C ASN A 47 -4.62 -2.40 -10.98
N LEU A 48 -5.63 -3.21 -11.33
CA LEU A 48 -7.02 -2.78 -11.38
C LEU A 48 -7.60 -2.53 -9.98
N PHE A 49 -7.19 -3.33 -8.99
CA PHE A 49 -7.74 -3.30 -7.63
C PHE A 49 -6.86 -2.55 -6.64
N PHE A 50 -5.57 -2.36 -6.95
CA PHE A 50 -4.66 -1.54 -6.14
C PHE A 50 -5.20 -0.13 -5.82
N PRO A 51 -5.83 0.60 -6.75
CA PRO A 51 -6.44 1.92 -6.46
C PRO A 51 -7.49 1.88 -5.35
N LEU A 52 -8.23 0.78 -5.19
CA LEU A 52 -9.21 0.65 -4.11
C LEU A 52 -8.54 0.64 -2.74
N SER A 53 -7.42 -0.06 -2.59
CA SER A 53 -6.64 -0.05 -1.35
C SER A 53 -6.16 1.35 -0.98
N TYR A 54 -5.75 2.15 -1.96
CA TYR A 54 -5.36 3.54 -1.75
C TYR A 54 -6.54 4.40 -1.30
N ILE A 55 -7.68 4.29 -1.98
CA ILE A 55 -8.91 5.02 -1.60
C ILE A 55 -9.29 4.72 -0.15
N PHE A 56 -9.25 3.45 0.27
CA PHE A 56 -9.51 3.10 1.66
C PHE A 56 -8.47 3.68 2.63
N GLY A 57 -7.18 3.64 2.28
CA GLY A 57 -6.10 4.23 3.08
C GLY A 57 -6.25 5.75 3.25
N ASP A 58 -6.61 6.45 2.18
CA ASP A 58 -6.83 7.90 2.18
C ASP A 58 -8.04 8.27 3.05
N ILE A 59 -9.17 7.56 2.88
CA ILE A 59 -10.37 7.74 3.71
C ILE A 59 -10.03 7.51 5.18
N LEU A 60 -9.27 6.47 5.50
CA LEU A 60 -8.91 6.15 6.88
C LEU A 60 -8.05 7.24 7.51
N THR A 61 -7.07 7.75 6.76
CA THR A 61 -6.14 8.78 7.23
C THR A 61 -6.85 10.11 7.43
N GLU A 62 -7.75 10.49 6.51
CA GLU A 62 -8.49 11.75 6.56
C GLU A 62 -9.58 11.75 7.63
N VAL A 63 -10.33 10.65 7.78
CA VAL A 63 -11.50 10.58 8.67
C VAL A 63 -11.13 10.19 10.10
N TYR A 64 -10.15 9.30 10.28
CA TYR A 64 -9.81 8.74 11.60
C TYR A 64 -8.41 9.14 12.08
N GLY A 65 -7.65 9.85 11.26
CA GLY A 65 -6.31 10.33 11.60
C GLY A 65 -5.22 9.28 11.40
N TYR A 66 -3.98 9.76 11.33
CA TYR A 66 -2.79 8.97 11.03
C TYR A 66 -2.58 7.79 11.98
N ALA A 67 -2.83 7.98 13.28
CA ALA A 67 -2.64 6.94 14.29
C ALA A 67 -3.55 5.72 14.08
N LEU A 68 -4.80 5.94 13.67
CA LEU A 68 -5.75 4.85 13.39
C LEU A 68 -5.52 4.23 12.01
N ALA A 69 -5.19 5.04 10.99
CA ALA A 69 -4.79 4.52 9.68
C ALA A 69 -3.60 3.56 9.77
N ARG A 70 -2.58 3.87 10.58
CA ARG A 70 -1.44 2.97 10.84
C ARG A 70 -1.88 1.63 11.40
N ARG A 71 -2.87 1.59 12.30
CA ARG A 71 -3.37 0.31 12.86
C ARG A 71 -3.99 -0.55 11.76
N VAL A 72 -4.70 0.05 10.81
CA VAL A 72 -5.27 -0.68 9.66
C VAL A 72 -4.16 -1.22 8.75
N ILE A 73 -3.13 -0.42 8.47
CA ILE A 73 -1.99 -0.86 7.66
C ILE A 73 -1.27 -2.04 8.32
N TRP A 74 -0.96 -1.93 9.62
CA TRP A 74 -0.34 -3.01 10.39
C TRP A 74 -1.24 -4.26 10.47
N ALA A 75 -2.56 -4.10 10.58
CA ALA A 75 -3.50 -5.21 10.50
C ALA A 75 -3.48 -5.88 9.12
N GLY A 76 -3.40 -5.09 8.04
CA GLY A 76 -3.23 -5.58 6.67
C GLY A 76 -1.94 -6.38 6.48
N PHE A 77 -0.80 -5.89 7.00
CA PHE A 77 0.47 -6.62 6.95
C PHE A 77 0.45 -7.88 7.81
N ALA A 78 -0.12 -7.83 9.01
CA ALA A 78 -0.28 -9.02 9.84
C ALA A 78 -1.12 -10.08 9.12
N ALA A 79 -2.22 -9.68 8.47
CA ALA A 79 -3.05 -10.58 7.68
C ALA A 79 -2.29 -11.14 6.47
N MET A 80 -1.48 -10.33 5.78
CA MET A 80 -0.68 -10.78 4.64
C MET A 80 0.45 -11.73 5.04
N LEU A 81 1.09 -11.48 6.19
CA LEU A 81 2.06 -12.40 6.77
C LEU A 81 1.40 -13.71 7.18
N PHE A 82 0.24 -13.65 7.82
CA PHE A 82 -0.53 -14.85 8.18
C PHE A 82 -0.92 -15.66 6.94
N ALA A 83 -1.45 -15.02 5.91
CA ALA A 83 -1.78 -15.67 4.64
C ALA A 83 -0.54 -16.31 3.97
N THR A 84 0.62 -15.66 4.07
CA THR A 84 1.90 -16.20 3.59
C THR A 84 2.31 -17.45 4.34
N VAL A 85 2.26 -17.42 5.68
CA VAL A 85 2.60 -18.58 6.53
C VAL A 85 1.64 -19.74 6.24
N MET A 86 0.34 -19.45 6.18
CA MET A 86 -0.68 -20.45 5.85
C MET A 86 -0.42 -21.08 4.48
N THR A 87 -0.14 -20.27 3.46
CA THR A 87 0.23 -20.73 2.11
C THR A 87 1.46 -21.63 2.15
N TRP A 88 2.51 -21.22 2.87
CA TRP A 88 3.73 -22.00 3.00
C TRP A 88 3.48 -23.36 3.67
N VAL A 89 2.68 -23.42 4.74
CA VAL A 89 2.28 -24.67 5.38
C VAL A 89 1.53 -25.56 4.39
N VAL A 90 0.54 -25.03 3.68
CA VAL A 90 -0.26 -25.81 2.72
C VAL A 90 0.59 -26.35 1.58
N LEU A 91 1.51 -25.54 1.03
CA LEU A 91 2.37 -25.94 -0.09
C LEU A 91 3.45 -26.96 0.28
N THR A 92 3.86 -27.02 1.56
CA THR A 92 4.92 -27.95 2.02
C THR A 92 4.38 -29.32 2.44
N LEU A 93 3.08 -29.42 2.72
CA LEU A 93 2.45 -30.70 3.04
C LEU A 93 2.42 -31.63 1.81
N PRO A 94 2.74 -32.92 1.97
CA PRO A 94 2.71 -33.86 0.86
C PRO A 94 1.26 -34.07 0.39
N ALA A 95 1.06 -34.03 -0.92
CA ALA A 95 -0.20 -34.40 -1.53
C ALA A 95 -0.51 -35.89 -1.25
N SER A 96 -1.77 -36.20 -0.94
CA SER A 96 -2.18 -37.58 -0.71
C SER A 96 -2.02 -38.41 -1.99
N PRO A 97 -1.33 -39.57 -1.94
CA PRO A 97 -1.18 -40.45 -3.10
C PRO A 97 -2.50 -41.16 -3.46
N HIS A 98 -3.50 -41.13 -2.58
CA HIS A 98 -4.81 -41.74 -2.79
C HIS A 98 -5.80 -40.82 -3.51
N GLU A 99 -5.45 -39.54 -3.72
CA GLU A 99 -6.31 -38.54 -4.36
C GLU A 99 -5.67 -38.01 -5.64
N PRO A 100 -6.04 -38.53 -6.83
CA PRO A 100 -5.45 -38.13 -8.11
C PRO A 100 -5.56 -36.64 -8.42
N PHE A 101 -6.61 -35.97 -7.92
CA PHE A 101 -6.77 -34.53 -8.08
C PHE A 101 -5.71 -33.73 -7.32
N SER A 102 -5.25 -34.21 -6.16
CA SER A 102 -4.22 -33.55 -5.35
C SER A 102 -2.87 -33.51 -6.07
N ALA A 103 -2.54 -34.55 -6.83
CA ALA A 103 -1.33 -34.61 -7.64
C ALA A 103 -1.32 -33.57 -8.77
N GLN A 104 -2.49 -33.22 -9.33
CA GLN A 104 -2.62 -32.19 -10.36
C GLN A 104 -2.66 -30.78 -9.75
N LEU A 105 -3.26 -30.64 -8.56
CA LEU A 105 -3.46 -29.35 -7.89
C LEU A 105 -2.14 -28.78 -7.32
N GLN A 106 -1.26 -29.63 -6.79
CA GLN A 106 0.01 -29.22 -6.16
C GLN A 106 0.88 -28.29 -7.03
N PRO A 107 1.20 -28.61 -8.30
CA PRO A 107 2.01 -27.71 -9.14
C PRO A 107 1.30 -26.39 -9.47
N ALA A 108 -0.04 -26.39 -9.60
CA ALA A 108 -0.80 -25.16 -9.84
C ALA A 108 -0.77 -24.22 -8.62
N LEU A 109 -0.90 -24.78 -7.40
CA LEU A 109 -0.80 -24.00 -6.16
C LEU A 109 0.61 -23.42 -5.99
N LEU A 110 1.66 -24.18 -6.30
CA LEU A 110 3.05 -23.68 -6.27
C LEU A 110 3.27 -22.53 -7.25
N LEU A 111 2.72 -22.62 -8.46
CA LEU A 111 2.82 -21.57 -9.47
C LEU A 111 2.09 -20.29 -9.03
N CYS A 112 0.86 -20.42 -8.51
CA CYS A 112 0.03 -19.27 -8.13
C CYS A 112 0.48 -18.61 -6.82
N PHE A 113 0.85 -19.40 -5.81
CA PHE A 113 1.04 -18.93 -4.45
C PHE A 113 2.47 -19.07 -3.91
N GLY A 114 3.36 -19.78 -4.61
CA GLY A 114 4.75 -20.00 -4.17
C GLY A 114 5.59 -18.72 -4.09
N GLY A 115 5.19 -17.65 -4.78
CA GLY A 115 5.85 -16.33 -4.75
C GLY A 115 5.32 -15.37 -3.68
N GLY A 116 4.22 -15.69 -2.98
CA GLY A 116 3.51 -14.74 -2.11
C GLY A 116 4.38 -14.18 -0.96
N TRP A 117 5.33 -14.97 -0.46
CA TRP A 117 6.24 -14.54 0.60
C TRP A 117 7.16 -13.38 0.20
N ARG A 118 7.53 -13.29 -1.09
CA ARG A 118 8.35 -12.18 -1.61
C ARG A 118 7.58 -10.87 -1.58
N ILE A 119 6.29 -10.94 -1.92
CA ILE A 119 5.38 -9.79 -1.89
C ILE A 119 5.19 -9.32 -0.46
N ALA A 120 4.88 -10.25 0.47
CA ALA A 120 4.69 -9.91 1.88
C ALA A 120 5.95 -9.27 2.50
N LEU A 121 7.12 -9.89 2.29
CA LEU A 121 8.40 -9.37 2.79
C LEU A 121 8.73 -8.01 2.15
N GLY A 122 8.56 -7.91 0.82
CA GLY A 122 8.79 -6.69 0.06
C GLY A 122 7.92 -5.54 0.56
N SER A 123 6.61 -5.76 0.77
CA SER A 123 5.68 -4.74 1.26
C SER A 123 6.02 -4.27 2.66
N ILE A 124 6.38 -5.17 3.58
CA ILE A 124 6.73 -4.79 4.96
C ILE A 124 8.01 -3.95 4.98
N LEU A 125 9.05 -4.38 4.25
CA LEU A 125 10.33 -3.66 4.21
C LEU A 125 10.20 -2.31 3.49
N ALA A 126 9.52 -2.30 2.34
CA ALA A 126 9.29 -1.09 1.56
C ALA A 126 8.49 -0.06 2.35
N PHE A 127 7.41 -0.49 3.02
CA PHE A 127 6.62 0.38 3.88
C PHE A 127 7.45 0.92 5.05
N CYS A 128 8.17 0.07 5.79
CA CYS A 128 8.97 0.51 6.94
C CYS A 128 10.00 1.59 6.55
N VAL A 129 10.70 1.40 5.43
CA VAL A 129 11.75 2.34 4.99
C VAL A 129 11.14 3.56 4.28
N GLY A 130 10.16 3.35 3.42
CA GLY A 130 9.47 4.39 2.67
C GLY A 130 8.71 5.35 3.57
N ASP A 131 7.97 4.83 4.56
CA ASP A 131 7.23 5.63 5.54
C ASP A 131 8.17 6.42 6.46
N PHE A 132 9.26 5.77 6.92
CA PHE A 132 10.28 6.45 7.72
C PHE A 132 10.89 7.63 6.97
N LEU A 133 11.27 7.44 5.69
CA LEU A 133 11.83 8.51 4.88
C LEU A 133 10.82 9.59 4.54
N ASN A 134 9.56 9.24 4.27
CA ASN A 134 8.48 10.20 4.05
C ASN A 134 8.37 11.13 5.28
N SER A 135 8.15 10.53 6.45
CA SER A 135 7.98 11.24 7.73
C SER A 135 9.21 12.09 8.08
N TYR A 136 10.42 11.56 7.87
CA TYR A 136 11.67 12.30 8.09
C TYR A 136 11.79 13.52 7.18
N VAL A 137 11.54 13.37 5.87
CA VAL A 137 11.62 14.46 4.90
C VAL A 137 10.55 15.52 5.19
N LEU A 138 9.34 15.10 5.53
CA LEU A 138 8.24 15.98 5.91
C LEU A 138 8.62 16.84 7.13
N ALA A 139 9.14 16.22 8.20
CA ALA A 139 9.58 16.90 9.40
C ALA A 139 10.73 17.89 9.11
N LYS A 140 11.74 17.45 8.34
CA LYS A 140 12.89 18.29 7.98
C LYS A 140 12.50 19.48 7.12
N LEU A 141 11.58 19.30 6.17
CA LEU A 141 11.05 20.39 5.36
C LEU A 141 10.16 21.33 6.20
N LYS A 142 9.39 20.84 7.17
CA LYS A 142 8.61 21.70 8.11
C LYS A 142 9.51 22.66 8.89
N VAL A 143 10.63 22.18 9.39
CA VAL A 143 11.64 23.02 10.08
C VAL A 143 12.26 24.02 9.10
N ARG A 144 12.68 23.54 7.92
CA ARG A 144 13.36 24.37 6.91
C ARG A 144 12.46 25.47 6.33
N THR A 145 11.17 25.20 6.15
CA THR A 145 10.21 26.18 5.61
C THR A 145 9.56 27.03 6.70
N ARG A 146 9.93 26.87 7.98
CA ARG A 146 9.32 27.53 9.14
C ARG A 146 7.79 27.38 9.13
N GLY A 147 7.30 26.19 8.77
CA GLY A 147 5.88 25.89 8.63
C GLY A 147 5.18 26.43 7.38
N ARG A 148 5.85 27.23 6.54
CA ARG A 148 5.27 27.77 5.29
C ARG A 148 5.32 26.74 4.15
N HIS A 149 4.44 26.88 3.13
CA HIS A 149 4.40 26.04 1.93
C HIS A 149 4.20 24.53 2.20
N ALA A 150 3.04 24.13 2.76
CA ALA A 150 2.76 22.72 3.02
C ALA A 150 2.77 21.84 1.75
N TRP A 151 2.39 22.37 0.58
CA TRP A 151 2.48 21.67 -0.71
C TRP A 151 3.88 21.13 -0.99
N LEU A 152 4.92 21.91 -0.70
CA LEU A 152 6.31 21.52 -0.93
C LEU A 152 6.72 20.38 0.02
N ARG A 153 6.13 20.34 1.22
CA ARG A 153 6.39 19.30 2.21
C ARG A 153 5.73 17.98 1.81
N PHE A 154 4.46 18.03 1.40
CA PHE A 154 3.70 16.85 0.99
C PHE A 154 4.25 16.23 -0.28
N ILE A 155 4.38 17.01 -1.35
CA ILE A 155 4.93 16.50 -2.62
C ILE A 155 6.39 16.08 -2.43
N GLY A 156 7.18 16.85 -1.68
CA GLY A 156 8.59 16.54 -1.43
C GLY A 156 8.80 15.25 -0.62
N SER A 157 8.01 15.02 0.43
CA SER A 157 8.09 13.79 1.22
C SER A 157 7.56 12.58 0.45
N THR A 158 6.48 12.76 -0.31
CA THR A 158 5.89 11.70 -1.14
C THR A 158 6.82 11.28 -2.27
N ILE A 159 7.51 12.21 -2.92
CA ILE A 159 8.55 11.90 -3.92
C ILE A 159 9.61 10.96 -3.34
N VAL A 160 10.17 11.31 -2.18
CA VAL A 160 11.28 10.55 -1.58
C VAL A 160 10.78 9.22 -1.00
N GLY A 161 9.68 9.26 -0.24
CA GLY A 161 9.11 8.07 0.39
C GLY A 161 8.67 7.04 -0.62
N GLN A 162 7.92 7.44 -1.66
CA GLN A 162 7.45 6.52 -2.70
C GLN A 162 8.56 6.04 -3.63
N ALA A 163 9.62 6.84 -3.84
CA ALA A 163 10.78 6.39 -4.60
C ALA A 163 11.46 5.22 -3.88
N VAL A 164 11.70 5.35 -2.58
CA VAL A 164 12.39 4.31 -1.81
C VAL A 164 11.48 3.10 -1.55
N ASP A 165 10.20 3.30 -1.28
CA ASP A 165 9.20 2.23 -1.24
C ASP A 165 9.25 1.39 -2.53
N SER A 166 9.15 2.05 -3.69
CA SER A 166 9.16 1.37 -4.98
C SER A 166 10.50 0.67 -5.28
N LEU A 167 11.63 1.31 -4.95
CA LEU A 167 12.97 0.75 -5.12
C LEU A 167 13.23 -0.50 -4.26
N ILE A 168 12.52 -0.65 -3.14
CA ILE A 168 12.63 -1.83 -2.28
C ILE A 168 11.59 -2.89 -2.69
N PHE A 169 10.33 -2.48 -2.88
CA PHE A 169 9.22 -3.39 -3.15
C PHE A 169 9.38 -4.16 -4.46
N TYR A 170 9.55 -3.46 -5.59
CA TYR A 170 9.52 -4.11 -6.91
C TYR A 170 10.67 -5.10 -7.10
N PRO A 171 11.93 -4.78 -6.75
CA PRO A 171 13.01 -5.76 -6.83
C PRO A 171 12.78 -6.97 -5.92
N LEU A 172 12.34 -6.78 -4.67
CA LEU A 172 12.09 -7.91 -3.77
C LEU A 172 10.95 -8.81 -4.25
N ALA A 173 9.87 -8.21 -4.76
CA ALA A 173 8.69 -8.94 -5.22
C ALA A 173 8.94 -9.67 -6.56
N PHE A 174 9.64 -9.05 -7.52
CA PHE A 174 9.66 -9.49 -8.92
C PHE A 174 11.05 -9.76 -9.51
N ALA A 175 12.14 -9.66 -8.74
CA ALA A 175 13.46 -10.04 -9.24
C ALA A 175 13.50 -11.51 -9.69
N GLY A 176 13.98 -11.73 -10.91
CA GLY A 176 14.04 -13.05 -11.55
C GLY A 176 12.71 -13.54 -12.15
N ILE A 177 11.62 -12.77 -12.01
CA ILE A 177 10.31 -13.06 -12.64
C ILE A 177 10.10 -12.15 -13.85
N TRP A 178 10.32 -10.84 -13.66
CA TRP A 178 10.21 -9.85 -14.73
C TRP A 178 11.58 -9.44 -15.28
N THR A 179 11.62 -9.01 -16.54
CA THR A 179 12.84 -8.45 -17.12
C THR A 179 13.22 -7.15 -16.39
N GLY A 180 14.53 -6.85 -16.30
CA GLY A 180 14.99 -5.61 -15.66
C GLY A 180 14.41 -4.34 -16.30
N ALA A 181 14.17 -4.36 -17.61
CA ALA A 181 13.53 -3.26 -18.32
C ALA A 181 12.05 -3.11 -17.95
N THR A 182 11.29 -4.22 -17.86
CA THR A 182 9.89 -4.19 -17.41
C THR A 182 9.80 -3.69 -15.96
N LEU A 183 10.69 -4.18 -15.09
CA LEU A 183 10.76 -3.77 -13.69
C LEU A 183 10.94 -2.25 -13.55
N LEU A 184 11.96 -1.69 -14.23
CA LEU A 184 12.23 -0.26 -14.20
C LEU A 184 11.07 0.58 -14.76
N LYS A 185 10.47 0.14 -15.88
CA LYS A 185 9.31 0.82 -16.48
C LYS A 185 8.11 0.85 -15.53
N VAL A 186 7.73 -0.30 -14.96
CA VAL A 186 6.58 -0.40 -14.05
C VAL A 186 6.84 0.40 -12.77
N MET A 187 8.06 0.33 -12.23
CA MET A 187 8.46 1.07 -11.04
C MET A 187 8.40 2.58 -11.26
N ALA A 188 8.97 3.08 -12.37
CA ALA A 188 8.94 4.50 -12.72
C ALA A 188 7.52 5.00 -13.00
N ALA A 189 6.71 4.20 -13.72
CA ALA A 189 5.32 4.54 -14.02
C ALA A 189 4.47 4.64 -12.75
N ASN A 190 4.58 3.67 -11.83
CA ASN A 190 3.84 3.69 -10.57
C ASN A 190 4.31 4.83 -9.66
N TRP A 191 5.62 5.06 -9.57
CA TRP A 191 6.15 6.18 -8.81
C TRP A 191 5.64 7.53 -9.35
N ALA A 192 5.73 7.74 -10.67
CA ALA A 192 5.25 8.97 -11.31
C ALA A 192 3.74 9.15 -11.14
N PHE A 193 2.96 8.07 -11.27
CA PHE A 193 1.52 8.10 -11.03
C PHE A 193 1.19 8.52 -9.60
N LYS A 194 1.84 7.92 -8.59
CA LYS A 194 1.65 8.27 -7.18
C LYS A 194 2.00 9.73 -6.89
N VAL A 195 3.12 10.22 -7.43
CA VAL A 195 3.53 11.63 -7.28
C VAL A 195 2.55 12.57 -7.97
N LEU A 196 2.02 12.20 -9.14
CA LEU A 196 1.01 12.99 -9.85
C LEU A 196 -0.30 13.05 -9.07
N VAL A 197 -0.78 11.92 -8.56
CA VAL A 197 -1.97 11.86 -7.71
C VAL A 197 -1.79 12.76 -6.49
N GLU A 198 -0.65 12.66 -5.80
CA GLU A 198 -0.34 13.55 -4.66
C GLU A 198 -0.37 15.03 -5.07
N ALA A 199 0.27 15.39 -6.19
CA ALA A 199 0.31 16.77 -6.65
C ALA A 199 -1.08 17.32 -6.99
N VAL A 200 -1.94 16.49 -7.59
CA VAL A 200 -3.33 16.84 -7.93
C VAL A 200 -4.22 16.89 -6.68
N MET A 201 -4.01 15.98 -5.73
CA MET A 201 -4.78 15.89 -4.50
C MET A 201 -4.35 16.94 -3.48
N THR A 202 -3.10 17.39 -3.49
CA THR A 202 -2.57 18.43 -2.59
C THR A 202 -3.53 19.63 -2.41
N PRO A 203 -4.02 20.32 -3.47
CA PRO A 203 -4.99 21.42 -3.31
C PRO A 203 -6.32 20.97 -2.71
N VAL A 204 -6.78 19.74 -3.01
CA VAL A 204 -7.97 19.16 -2.38
C VAL A 204 -7.74 18.92 -0.90
N THR A 205 -6.59 18.35 -0.53
CA THR A 205 -6.17 18.14 0.87
C THR A 205 -6.15 19.44 1.65
N TYR A 206 -5.67 20.54 1.06
CA TYR A 206 -5.76 21.86 1.69
C TYR A 206 -7.19 22.29 2.00
N VAL A 207 -8.11 22.14 1.04
CA VAL A 207 -9.52 22.53 1.19
C VAL A 207 -10.24 21.65 2.19
N VAL A 208 -9.99 20.34 2.18
CA VAL A 208 -10.61 19.39 3.10
C VAL A 208 -10.08 19.62 4.53
N CYS A 209 -8.76 19.77 4.71
CA CYS A 209 -8.16 20.12 6.00
C CYS A 209 -8.74 21.42 6.57
N GLU A 210 -8.91 22.47 5.75
CA GLU A 210 -9.47 23.73 6.21
C GLU A 210 -10.97 23.62 6.55
N ARG A 211 -11.73 22.83 5.79
CA ARG A 211 -13.16 22.57 6.06
C ARG A 211 -13.38 21.69 7.28
N LEU A 212 -12.57 20.66 7.50
CA LEU A 212 -12.65 19.79 8.67
C LEU A 212 -12.27 20.55 9.94
N LYS A 213 -11.20 21.36 9.92
CA LYS A 213 -10.81 22.23 11.05
C LYS A 213 -11.92 23.20 11.46
N ARG A 214 -12.66 23.74 10.47
CA ARG A 214 -13.82 24.61 10.72
C ARG A 214 -15.05 23.84 11.20
N ALA A 215 -15.27 22.62 10.73
CA ALA A 215 -16.45 21.82 11.05
C ALA A 215 -16.37 21.13 12.43
N GLU A 216 -15.20 20.64 12.80
CA GLU A 216 -14.98 19.97 14.09
C GLU A 216 -14.75 20.98 15.23
N GLY A 217 -14.40 22.24 14.92
CA GLY A 217 -14.03 23.23 15.94
C GLY A 217 -12.77 22.86 16.72
N VAL A 218 -12.02 21.87 16.22
CA VAL A 218 -10.76 21.39 16.76
C VAL A 218 -9.67 21.79 15.79
N ASP A 219 -8.70 22.59 16.26
CA ASP A 219 -7.41 22.65 15.60
C ASP A 219 -6.67 21.38 16.03
N ALA A 220 -6.85 20.30 15.28
CA ALA A 220 -6.08 19.08 15.51
C ALA A 220 -4.61 19.42 15.26
N ASP A 221 -3.91 19.75 16.34
CA ASP A 221 -2.50 20.06 16.31
C ASP A 221 -1.71 18.75 16.24
N ASP A 222 -1.52 18.24 15.02
CA ASP A 222 -0.62 17.12 14.72
C ASP A 222 0.87 17.50 14.93
N SER A 223 1.17 18.62 15.60
CA SER A 223 2.53 18.97 16.00
C SER A 223 3.14 17.96 16.98
N ALA A 224 2.30 17.28 17.77
CA ALA A 224 2.71 16.31 18.78
C ALA A 224 2.58 14.84 18.33
N THR A 225 2.00 14.59 17.15
CA THR A 225 1.82 13.23 16.63
C THR A 225 3.18 12.63 16.29
N ASP A 226 3.54 11.55 16.99
CA ASP A 226 4.75 10.80 16.71
C ASP A 226 4.60 10.09 15.35
N PHE A 227 5.22 10.66 14.30
CA PHE A 227 5.22 10.13 12.94
C PHE A 227 6.06 8.85 12.79
N THR A 228 6.61 8.28 13.87
CA THR A 228 7.33 7.01 13.79
C THR A 228 6.41 5.86 13.34
N PRO A 229 6.81 5.03 12.37
CA PRO A 229 5.98 3.91 11.89
C PRO A 229 5.72 2.83 12.96
N PHE A 230 6.47 2.87 14.07
CA PHE A 230 6.47 1.88 15.13
C PHE A 230 5.63 2.26 16.36
N SER A 231 5.12 3.50 16.44
CA SER A 231 4.32 3.93 17.59
C SER A 231 2.83 3.64 17.37
N LEU A 232 2.24 2.81 18.24
CA LEU A 232 0.80 2.48 18.25
C LEU A 232 -0.03 3.39 19.19
N LYS A 233 0.63 4.34 19.85
CA LYS A 233 -0.02 5.32 20.73
C LYS A 233 -0.46 6.52 19.91
N GLY A 234 -1.73 6.89 20.09
CA GLY A 234 -2.29 8.15 19.60
C GLY A 234 -2.05 9.26 20.60
#